data_AF-A0A7J2T7Q8-F1
#
_entry.id   AF-A0A7J2T7Q8-F1
#
_cell.length_a   1.000
_cell.length_b   1.000
_cell.length_c   1.000
_cell.angle_alpha   90.00
_cell.angle_beta   90.00
_cell.angle_gamma   90.00
#
_symmetry.space_group_name_H-M   'P 1'
#
loop_
_entity.id
_entity.type
_entity.pdbx_description
1 polymer ?
#
loop_
_entity_poly.entity_id
_entity_poly.type
_entity_poly.pdbx_seq_one_letter_code
_entity_poly.pdbx_strand_id
1 'polypeptide(L)' 'MGLSTSLKFSECVKRVLDSLIPGFSALAKVAGGASVDVLYASTRLREVFVRFYGAESADIVFRMVDRRIREVCFEGG' A
#
# COMPACT_ATOMS: atom_id res chain seq x y z
N MET A 1 8.40 -11.56 -20.28
CA MET A 1 8.94 -10.42 -19.51
C MET A 1 7.97 -9.98 -18.41
N GLY A 2 7.55 -10.86 -17.49
CA GLY A 2 6.41 -10.60 -16.58
C GLY A 2 6.72 -10.54 -15.08
N LEU A 3 7.94 -10.86 -14.65
CA LEU A 3 8.32 -10.91 -13.23
C LEU A 3 9.00 -9.63 -12.73
N SER A 4 9.75 -8.93 -13.60
CA SER A 4 10.53 -7.75 -13.21
C SER A 4 9.67 -6.51 -12.96
N THR A 5 8.52 -6.37 -13.62
CA THR A 5 7.56 -5.29 -13.35
C THR A 5 6.85 -5.50 -12.01
N SER A 6 6.55 -6.76 -11.65
CA SER A 6 5.89 -7.11 -10.39
C SER A 6 6.78 -6.86 -9.17
N LEU A 7 8.07 -7.24 -9.24
CA LEU A 7 9.04 -6.98 -8.16
C LEU A 7 9.32 -5.48 -7.96
N LYS A 8 9.54 -4.73 -9.04
CA LYS A 8 9.75 -3.28 -8.98
C LYS A 8 8.52 -2.55 -8.42
N PHE A 9 7.33 -2.96 -8.82
CA PHE A 9 6.08 -2.40 -8.32
C PHE A 9 5.91 -2.68 -6.82
N SER A 10 6.15 -3.92 -6.38
CA SER A 10 6.06 -4.33 -4.98
C SER A 10 7.00 -3.53 -4.07
N GLU A 11 8.27 -3.36 -4.48
CA GLU A 11 9.22 -2.53 -3.74
C GLU A 11 8.83 -1.06 -3.70
N CYS A 12 8.27 -0.53 -4.80
CA CYS A 12 7.81 0.85 -4.86
C CYS A 12 6.65 1.10 -3.90
N VAL A 13 5.61 0.25 -3.93
CA VAL A 13 4.46 0.34 -3.01
C VAL A 13 4.93 0.29 -1.55
N LYS A 14 5.86 -0.61 -1.23
CA LYS A 14 6.43 -0.72 0.10
C LYS A 14 7.15 0.56 0.53
N ARG A 15 8.00 1.13 -0.34
CA ARG A 15 8.69 2.40 -0.06
C ARG A 15 7.73 3.56 0.12
N VAL A 16 6.73 3.69 -0.73
CA VAL A 16 5.71 4.74 -0.62
C VAL A 16 4.99 4.63 0.73
N LEU A 17 4.52 3.43 1.08
CA LEU A 17 3.82 3.21 2.34
C LEU A 17 4.69 3.51 3.55
N ASP A 18 5.93 3.00 3.59
CA ASP A 18 6.85 3.24 4.70
C ASP A 18 7.32 4.71 4.77
N SER A 19 7.27 5.45 3.65
CA SER A 19 7.55 6.90 3.62
C SER A 19 6.41 7.74 4.18
N LEU A 20 5.16 7.29 3.97
CA LEU A 20 3.96 7.98 4.48
C LEU A 20 3.69 7.62 5.94
N ILE A 21 3.89 6.35 6.29
CA ILE A 21 3.63 5.81 7.62
C ILE A 21 4.81 4.89 7.96
N PRO A 22 5.78 5.37 8.75
CA PRO A 22 6.97 4.59 9.10
C PRO A 22 6.60 3.22 9.70
N GLY A 23 7.14 2.15 9.11
CA GLY A 23 6.93 0.78 9.58
C GLY A 23 5.57 0.17 9.24
N PHE A 24 4.75 0.86 8.45
CA PHE A 24 3.42 0.36 8.07
C PHE A 24 3.47 -0.95 7.30
N SER A 25 4.52 -1.20 6.50
CA SER A 25 4.63 -2.46 5.78
C SER A 25 4.71 -3.68 6.70
N ALA A 26 5.37 -3.55 7.86
CA ALA A 26 5.42 -4.58 8.88
C ALA A 26 4.06 -4.73 9.58
N LEU A 27 3.44 -3.60 9.96
CA LEU A 27 2.14 -3.59 10.63
C LEU A 27 1.02 -4.18 9.76
N ALA A 28 0.97 -3.80 8.49
CA ALA A 28 0.01 -4.31 7.53
C ALA A 28 0.19 -5.80 7.27
N LYS A 29 1.43 -6.31 7.28
CA LYS A 29 1.68 -7.76 7.18
C LYS A 29 1.11 -8.52 8.36
N VAL A 30 1.25 -8.00 9.58
CA VAL A 30 0.69 -8.60 10.78
C VAL A 30 -0.85 -8.50 10.78
N ALA A 31 -1.40 -7.34 10.42
CA ALA A 31 -2.84 -7.09 10.49
C ALA A 31 -3.63 -7.73 9.33
N GLY A 32 -3.06 -7.77 8.14
CA GLY A 32 -3.69 -8.26 6.90
C GLY A 32 -3.27 -9.69 6.51
N GLY A 33 -2.25 -10.25 7.16
CA GLY A 33 -1.75 -11.61 6.89
C GLY A 33 -1.03 -11.77 5.54
N ALA A 34 -0.77 -10.67 4.84
CA ALA A 34 -0.16 -10.65 3.51
C ALA A 34 0.75 -9.43 3.35
N SER A 35 1.63 -9.44 2.36
CA SER A 35 2.47 -8.28 2.06
C SER A 35 1.63 -7.10 1.53
N VAL A 36 2.13 -5.87 1.71
CA VAL A 36 1.38 -4.64 1.41
C VAL A 36 1.00 -4.48 -0.06
N ASP A 37 1.81 -4.99 -0.98
CA ASP A 37 1.53 -5.05 -2.41
C ASP A 37 0.33 -5.95 -2.72
N VAL A 38 0.25 -7.11 -2.08
CA VAL A 38 -0.89 -8.04 -2.20
C VAL A 38 -2.15 -7.42 -1.58
N LEU A 39 -2.01 -6.77 -0.43
CA LEU A 39 -3.11 -6.07 0.24
C LEU A 39 -3.63 -4.89 -0.61
N TYR A 40 -2.72 -4.16 -1.25
CA TYR A 40 -3.07 -3.07 -2.15
C TYR A 40 -3.80 -3.57 -3.40
N ALA A 41 -3.27 -4.59 -4.08
CA ALA A 41 -3.88 -5.17 -5.28
C ALA A 41 -5.25 -5.82 -5.01
N SER A 42 -5.48 -6.33 -3.79
CA SER A 42 -6.73 -6.98 -3.40
C SER A 42 -7.75 -6.05 -2.73
N THR A 43 -7.53 -4.73 -2.74
CA THR A 43 -8.34 -3.71 -2.02
C THR A 43 -8.48 -3.91 -0.49
N ARG A 44 -7.84 -4.94 0.07
CA ARG A 44 -7.82 -5.25 1.52
C ARG A 44 -6.95 -4.30 2.33
N LEU A 45 -6.10 -3.51 1.69
CA LEU A 45 -5.33 -2.46 2.35
C LEU A 45 -6.24 -1.44 3.05
N ARG A 46 -7.42 -1.15 2.46
CA ARG A 46 -8.44 -0.30 3.10
C ARG A 46 -8.91 -0.90 4.42
N GLU A 47 -9.16 -2.21 4.47
CA GLU A 47 -9.58 -2.88 5.72
C GLU A 47 -8.52 -2.76 6.82
N VAL A 48 -7.25 -2.85 6.44
CA VAL A 48 -6.13 -2.61 7.38
C VAL A 48 -6.18 -1.17 7.90
N PHE A 49 -6.37 -0.18 7.03
CA PHE A 49 -6.54 1.20 7.46
C PHE A 49 -7.77 1.42 8.36
N VAL A 50 -8.91 0.78 8.06
CA VAL A 50 -10.12 0.85 8.88
C VAL A 50 -9.87 0.33 10.29
N ARG A 51 -9.09 -0.75 10.43
CA ARG A 51 -8.72 -1.30 11.74
C ARG A 51 -7.87 -0.37 12.60
N PHE A 52 -7.00 0.45 11.99
CA PHE A 52 -6.09 1.33 12.72
C PHE A 52 -6.62 2.75 12.91
N TYR A 53 -7.34 3.29 11.93
CA TYR A 53 -7.73 4.71 11.89
C TYR A 53 -9.26 4.91 11.97
N GLY A 54 -10.05 3.84 11.94
CA GLY A 54 -11.51 3.92 11.85
C GLY A 54 -12.00 4.17 10.42
N ALA A 55 -13.28 3.89 10.15
CA ALA A 55 -13.83 3.89 8.79
C ALA A 55 -13.70 5.24 8.07
N GLU A 56 -13.98 6.33 8.77
CA GLU A 56 -13.99 7.68 8.20
C GLU A 56 -12.60 8.14 7.77
N SER A 57 -11.60 7.95 8.63
CA SER A 57 -10.21 8.34 8.35
C SER A 57 -9.54 7.38 7.37
N ALA A 58 -9.92 6.10 7.37
CA ALA A 58 -9.33 5.10 6.49
C ALA A 58 -9.55 5.41 5.00
N ASP A 59 -10.71 5.93 4.61
CA ASP A 59 -10.96 6.30 3.22
C ASP A 59 -10.07 7.47 2.77
N ILE A 60 -9.82 8.44 3.64
CA ILE A 60 -8.94 9.58 3.34
C ILE A 60 -7.49 9.10 3.21
N VAL A 61 -7.01 8.32 4.18
CA VAL A 61 -5.65 7.75 4.17
C VAL A 61 -5.46 6.84 2.96
N PHE A 62 -6.42 5.97 2.67
CA PHE A 62 -6.36 5.08 1.51
C PHE A 62 -6.28 5.85 0.20
N ARG A 63 -7.08 6.91 0.00
CA ARG A 63 -7.00 7.74 -1.21
C ARG A 63 -5.67 8.48 -1.33
N MET A 64 -5.13 8.99 -0.22
CA MET A 64 -3.81 9.65 -0.22
C MET A 64 -2.70 8.67 -0.62
N VAL A 65 -2.73 7.48 -0.04
CA VAL A 65 -1.78 6.40 -0.36
C VAL A 65 -1.93 5.94 -1.81
N ASP A 66 -3.16 5.67 -2.27
CA ASP A 66 -3.44 5.22 -3.63
C ASP A 66 -2.95 6.23 -4.67
N ARG A 67 -3.25 7.52 -4.45
CA ARG A 67 -2.75 8.61 -5.30
C ARG A 67 -1.23 8.61 -5.33
N ARG A 68 -0.57 8.49 -4.18
CA ARG A 68 0.89 8.53 -4.12
C ARG A 68 1.54 7.33 -4.79
N ILE A 69 0.95 6.14 -4.66
CA ILE A 69 1.39 4.93 -5.36
C ILE A 69 1.25 5.12 -6.87
N ARG A 70 0.15 5.71 -7.36
CA ARG A 70 -0.01 6.00 -8.79
C ARG A 70 1.03 7.00 -9.31
N GLU A 71 1.23 8.10 -8.60
CA GLU A 71 2.22 9.13 -8.96
C GLU A 71 3.67 8.60 -8.98
N VAL A 72 4.03 7.69 -8.05
CA VAL A 72 5.43 7.26 -7.88
C VAL A 72 5.70 5.92 -8.56
N CYS A 73 4.74 5.01 -8.57
CA CYS A 73 4.92 3.63 -9.03
C CYS A 73 4.31 3.36 -10.41
N PHE A 74 3.43 4.23 -10.92
CA PHE A 74 2.85 4.12 -12.26
C PHE A 74 3.27 5.25 -13.22
N GLU A 75 3.57 6.45 -12.73
CA GLU A 75 4.14 7.53 -13.57
C GLU A 75 5.68 7.46 -13.63
N GLY A 76 6.13 6.53 -14.46
CA GLY A 76 7.50 6.40 -14.94
C GLY A 76 7.48 5.34 -16.03
N GLY A 77 7.47 5.79 -17.29
CA GLY A 77 7.26 4.97 -18.51
C GLY A 77 8.13 3.73 -18.65
#